data_AF-A0AAP7WE95-F1
#
_entry.id   AF-A0AAP7WE95-F1
#
_cell.length_a   1.000
_cell.length_b   1.000
_cell.length_c   1.000
_cell.angle_alpha   90.00
_cell.angle_beta   90.00
_cell.angle_gamma   90.00
#
_symmetry.space_group_name_H-M   'P 1'
#
loop_
_entity.id
_entity.type
_entity.pdbx_description
1 polymer ?
#
loop_
_entity_poly.entity_id
_entity_poly.type
_entity_poly.pdbx_seq_one_letter_code
_entity_poly.pdbx_strand_id
1 'polypeptide(L)' 'MIFEGNKLFKKIPYRENVRSSDVTNVILFSMSDKSDAIRGQNIVVDYGYTIV' A
#
# COMPACT_ATOMS: atom_id res chain seq x y z
N MET A 1 28.84 -5.04 1.01
CA MET A 1 27.65 -5.90 0.93
C MET A 1 26.52 -5.05 0.37
N ILE A 2 26.11 -5.26 -0.89
CA ILE A 2 25.02 -4.49 -1.50
C ILE A 2 23.73 -5.11 -0.99
N PHE A 3 23.05 -4.48 -0.04
CA PHE A 3 21.75 -4.94 0.44
C PHE A 3 20.75 -4.87 -0.72
N GLU A 4 20.26 -6.02 -1.18
CA GLU A 4 19.37 -6.13 -2.34
C GLU A 4 18.06 -5.33 -2.17
N GLY A 5 17.66 -5.03 -0.93
CA GLY A 5 16.48 -4.20 -0.61
C GLY A 5 16.60 -2.71 -0.99
N ASN A 6 17.81 -2.18 -1.19
CA ASN A 6 17.98 -0.75 -1.53
C ASN A 6 17.44 -0.39 -2.91
N LYS A 7 17.40 -1.34 -3.86
CA LYS A 7 16.84 -1.10 -5.20
C LYS A 7 15.32 -0.97 -5.15
N LEU A 8 14.66 -1.82 -4.34
CA LEU A 8 13.21 -1.76 -4.14
C LEU A 8 12.80 -0.47 -3.42
N PHE A 9 13.52 -0.12 -2.35
CA PHE A 9 13.27 1.09 -1.57
C PHE A 9 13.33 2.37 -2.41
N LYS A 10 14.27 2.44 -3.38
CA LYS A 10 14.38 3.59 -4.29
C LYS A 10 13.23 3.71 -5.29
N LYS A 11 12.53 2.61 -5.57
CA LYS A 11 11.38 2.60 -6.49
C LYS A 11 10.08 3.01 -5.82
N ILE A 12 9.99 2.90 -4.49
CA ILE A 12 8.82 3.36 -3.73
C ILE A 12 8.92 4.88 -3.59
N PRO A 13 7.99 5.68 -4.18
CA PRO A 13 8.04 7.14 -4.10
C PRO A 13 8.12 7.68 -2.67
N TYR A 14 7.37 7.08 -1.76
CA TYR A 14 7.32 7.47 -0.36
C TYR A 14 8.57 7.09 0.43
N ARG A 15 9.44 6.22 -0.13
CA ARG A 15 10.68 5.74 0.52
C ARG A 15 10.42 5.16 1.91
N GLU A 16 9.33 4.41 2.07
CA GLU A 16 9.09 3.57 3.24
C GLU A 16 8.49 2.25 2.81
N ASN A 17 8.67 1.23 3.65
CA ASN A 17 7.99 -0.04 3.46
C ASN A 17 6.58 0.05 4.05
N VAL A 18 5.61 -0.51 3.34
CA VAL A 18 4.25 -0.73 3.85
C VAL A 18 4.34 -1.60 5.10
N ARG A 19 3.59 -1.22 6.13
CA ARG A 19 3.46 -1.97 7.37
C ARG A 19 2.13 -2.71 7.38
N SER A 20 2.03 -3.75 8.19
CA SER A 20 0.77 -4.48 8.37
C SER A 20 -0.38 -3.58 8.81
N SER A 21 -0.09 -2.52 9.58
CA SER A 21 -1.09 -1.54 10.01
C SER A 21 -1.73 -0.79 8.84
N ASP A 22 -0.97 -0.47 7.79
CA ASP A 22 -1.49 0.25 6.62
C ASP A 22 -2.52 -0.62 5.89
N VAL A 23 -2.23 -1.92 5.74
CA VAL A 23 -3.14 -2.89 5.13
C VAL A 23 -4.37 -3.12 6.01
N THR A 24 -4.19 -3.31 7.31
CA THR A 24 -5.31 -3.50 8.25
C THR A 24 -6.27 -2.31 8.25
N ASN A 25 -5.75 -1.08 8.18
CA ASN A 25 -6.59 0.12 8.13
C ASN A 25 -7.46 0.17 6.86
N VAL A 26 -6.92 -0.27 5.72
CA VAL A 26 -7.69 -0.35 4.47
C VAL A 26 -8.77 -1.43 4.55
N ILE A 27 -8.46 -2.59 5.16
CA ILE A 27 -9.47 -3.63 5.40
C ILE A 27 -10.59 -3.10 6.29
N LEU A 28 -10.26 -2.42 7.39
CA LEU A 28 -11.25 -1.80 8.27
C LEU A 28 -12.11 -0.77 7.55
N PHE A 29 -11.52 0.05 6.68
CA PHE A 29 -12.25 0.98 5.82
C PHE A 29 -13.23 0.22 4.91
N SER A 30 -12.76 -0.82 4.20
CA SER A 30 -13.57 -1.62 3.28
C SER A 30 -14.72 -2.38 3.96
N MET A 31 -14.58 -2.72 5.23
CA MET A 31 -15.65 -3.34 6.03
C MET A 31 -16.60 -2.33 6.69
N SER A 32 -16.26 -1.04 6.66
CA SER A 32 -17.08 0.01 7.25
C SER A 32 -18.09 0.58 6.27
N ASP A 33 -19.13 1.22 6.84
CA ASP A 33 -20.14 2.03 6.14
C ASP A 33 -19.54 3.16 5.28
N LYS A 34 -18.31 3.60 5.58
CA LYS A 34 -17.59 4.64 4.84
C LYS A 34 -17.22 4.24 3.42
N SER A 35 -17.29 2.95 3.10
CA SER A 35 -16.95 2.40 1.78
C SER A 35 -18.17 1.89 1.01
N ASP A 36 -19.39 2.25 1.41
CA ASP A 36 -20.61 1.57 0.95
C ASP A 36 -20.77 1.53 -0.57
N ALA A 37 -20.46 2.65 -1.24
CA ALA A 37 -20.53 2.78 -2.69
C ALA A 37 -19.33 2.19 -3.45
N ILE A 38 -18.28 1.73 -2.76
CA ILE A 38 -17.05 1.23 -3.37
C ILE A 38 -17.09 -0.29 -3.42
N ARG A 39 -17.37 -0.83 -4.61
CA ARG A 39 -17.48 -2.28 -4.88
C ARG A 39 -16.79 -2.63 -6.20
N GLY A 40 -16.22 -3.84 -6.27
CA GLY A 40 -15.53 -4.33 -7.48
C GLY A 40 -14.25 -3.58 -7.83
N GLN A 41 -13.66 -2.85 -6.89
CA GLN A 41 -12.42 -2.09 -7.07
C GLN A 41 -11.27 -2.73 -6.28
N ASN A 42 -10.06 -2.70 -6.85
CA ASN A 42 -8.84 -3.03 -6.15
C ASN A 42 -8.28 -1.78 -5.47
N ILE A 43 -7.92 -1.87 -4.20
CA ILE A 43 -7.19 -0.81 -3.49
C ILE A 43 -5.73 -1.27 -3.38
N VAL A 44 -4.84 -0.58 -4.10
CA VAL A 44 -3.40 -0.85 -4.05
C VAL A 44 -2.79 -0.07 -2.88
N VAL A 45 -2.13 -0.79 -1.97
CA VAL A 45 -1.50 -0.23 -0.76
C VAL A 45 0.01 -0.50 -0.83
N ASP A 46 0.73 0.40 -1.48
CA ASP A 46 2.15 0.18 -1.82
C ASP A 46 3.01 1.46 -1.79
N TYR A 47 2.45 2.55 -1.27
CA TYR A 47 3.06 3.87 -1.24
C TYR A 47 3.56 4.39 -2.60
N GLY A 48 2.85 4.01 -3.67
CA GLY A 48 3.11 4.47 -5.02
C GLY A 48 4.12 3.62 -5.79
N TYR A 49 4.46 2.42 -5.31
CA TYR A 49 5.38 1.53 -6.03
C TYR A 49 4.88 1.13 -7.43
N THR A 50 3.58 0.88 -7.58
CA THR A 50 2.97 0.37 -8.83
C THR A 50 2.90 1.42 -9.93
N ILE A 51 2.95 2.71 -9.59
CA ILE A 51 2.78 3.81 -10.56
C ILE A 51 4.11 4.31 -11.16
N VAL A 52 5.22 3.64 -10.87
CA VAL A 52 6.59 4.01 -11.31
C VAL A 52 7.22 2.94 -12.19
#